data_AF-A0A519DY96-F1
#
_entry.id   AF-A0A519DY96-F1
#
_cell.length_a   1.000
_cell.length_b   1.000
_cell.length_c   1.000
_cell.angle_alpha   90.00
_cell.angle_beta   90.00
_cell.angle_gamma   90.00
#
_symmetry.space_group_name_H-M   'P 1'
#
loop_
_entity.id
_entity.type
_entity.pdbx_description
1 polymer ?
#
loop_
_entity_poly.entity_id
_entity_poly.type
_entity_poly.pdbx_seq_one_letter_code
_entity_poly.pdbx_strand_id
1 'polypeptide(L)'
;MTTTGLSDADLPTSGPWWRHPIMWLVIGGPTVVVVASMATLTLAIAYPDPVVHSTHAVDRSGVAADEVDDLAKTPAMKARNHAATGGQAR
;
A
#
# COMPACT_ATOMS: atom_id res chain seq x y z
N MET A 1 -44.73 23.37 -44.97
CA MET A 1 -44.06 22.39 -44.09
C MET A 1 -42.57 22.66 -44.20
N THR A 2 -42.00 23.39 -43.25
CA THR A 2 -40.60 23.85 -43.29
C THR A 2 -39.82 23.00 -42.30
N THR A 3 -38.90 22.19 -42.80
CA THR A 3 -38.03 21.33 -42.01
C THR A 3 -36.73 22.10 -41.75
N THR A 4 -36.53 22.57 -40.52
CA THR A 4 -35.24 23.13 -40.09
C THR A 4 -34.28 21.98 -39.83
N GLY A 5 -33.30 21.78 -40.71
CA GLY A 5 -32.16 20.89 -40.46
C GLY A 5 -31.09 21.63 -39.68
N LEU A 6 -30.73 21.14 -38.49
CA LEU A 6 -29.55 21.61 -37.76
C LEU A 6 -28.31 21.15 -38.54
N SER A 7 -27.47 22.09 -38.94
CA SER A 7 -26.23 21.79 -39.66
C SER A 7 -25.17 21.33 -38.67
N ASP A 8 -24.33 20.35 -39.03
CA ASP A 8 -23.21 19.86 -38.19
C ASP A 8 -22.27 20.98 -37.69
N ALA A 9 -22.32 22.16 -38.32
CA ALA A 9 -21.62 23.37 -37.89
C ALA A 9 -22.07 23.92 -36.53
N ASP A 10 -23.25 23.55 -36.02
CA ASP A 10 -23.75 23.95 -34.70
C ASP A 10 -23.20 23.06 -33.56
N LEU A 11 -22.41 22.02 -33.87
CA LEU A 11 -21.85 21.15 -32.85
C LEU A 11 -20.62 21.82 -32.20
N PRO A 12 -20.62 22.02 -30.87
CA PRO A 12 -19.48 22.59 -30.18
C PRO A 12 -18.25 21.68 -30.38
N THR A 13 -17.25 22.20 -31.09
CA THR A 13 -15.96 21.50 -31.26
C THR A 13 -15.23 21.52 -29.93
N SER A 14 -15.18 20.37 -29.26
CA SER A 14 -14.36 20.19 -28.06
C SER A 14 -12.89 20.11 -28.48
N GLY A 15 -12.09 21.06 -28.00
CA GLY A 15 -10.65 21.12 -28.28
C GLY A 15 -9.86 19.94 -27.69
N PRO A 16 -8.54 19.87 -27.96
CA PRO A 16 -7.72 18.76 -27.49
C PRO A 16 -7.65 18.69 -25.96
N TRP A 17 -8.10 17.56 -25.41
CA TRP A 17 -8.28 17.31 -23.97
C TRP A 17 -7.01 17.51 -23.12
N TRP A 18 -5.82 17.19 -23.66
CA TRP A 18 -4.51 17.33 -22.98
C TRP A 18 -4.10 18.76 -22.61
N ARG A 19 -4.79 19.76 -23.16
CA ARG A 19 -4.53 21.17 -22.84
C ARG A 19 -5.23 21.63 -21.56
N HIS A 20 -6.21 20.88 -21.06
CA HIS A 20 -6.96 21.28 -19.89
C HIS A 20 -6.25 20.85 -18.59
N PRO A 21 -6.00 21.77 -17.64
CA PRO A 21 -5.29 21.44 -16.40
C PRO A 21 -6.06 20.43 -15.53
N ILE A 22 -7.39 20.41 -15.62
CA ILE A 22 -8.25 19.46 -14.89
C ILE A 22 -7.92 18.00 -15.26
N MET A 23 -7.55 17.72 -16.50
CA MET A 23 -7.17 16.38 -16.94
C MET A 23 -5.92 15.89 -16.20
N TRP A 24 -4.93 16.76 -16.04
CA TRP A 24 -3.69 16.43 -15.32
C TRP A 24 -3.94 16.19 -13.83
N LEU A 25 -4.97 16.80 -13.24
CA LEU A 25 -5.37 16.50 -11.86
C LEU A 25 -5.99 15.09 -11.75
N VAL A 26 -6.79 14.69 -12.74
CA VAL A 26 -7.42 13.35 -12.81
C VAL A 26 -6.38 12.25 -13.04
N ILE A 27 -5.44 12.46 -13.96
CA ILE A 27 -4.40 11.48 -14.30
C ILE A 27 -3.25 11.52 -13.29
N GLY A 28 -2.94 12.70 -12.77
CA GLY A 28 -1.82 12.93 -11.86
C GLY A 28 -1.95 12.12 -10.58
N GLY A 29 -3.13 12.09 -9.95
CA GLY A 29 -3.36 11.30 -8.73
C GLY A 29 -2.99 9.81 -8.89
N PRO A 30 -3.62 9.08 -9.83
CA PRO A 30 -3.26 7.69 -10.11
C PRO A 30 -1.79 7.50 -10.51
N THR A 31 -1.26 8.38 -11.35
CA THR A 31 0.13 8.26 -11.83
C THR A 31 1.13 8.40 -10.67
N VAL A 32 0.90 9.34 -9.74
CA VAL A 32 1.74 9.53 -8.56
C VAL A 32 1.74 8.29 -7.67
N VAL A 33 0.59 7.63 -7.48
CA VAL A 33 0.51 6.40 -6.67
C VAL A 33 1.31 5.26 -7.29
N VAL A 34 1.25 5.10 -8.62
CA VAL A 34 2.05 4.08 -9.32
C VAL A 34 3.55 4.35 -9.17
N VAL A 35 3.98 5.61 -9.29
CA VAL A 35 5.38 5.99 -9.07
C VAL A 35 5.79 5.73 -7.62
N ALA A 36 4.95 6.09 -6.65
CA ALA A 36 5.22 5.88 -5.23
C ALA A 36 5.31 4.39 -4.85
N SER A 37 4.48 3.53 -5.46
CA SER A 37 4.55 2.08 -5.24
C SER A 37 5.84 1.50 -5.81
N MET A 38 6.25 1.93 -7.01
CA MET A 38 7.55 1.53 -7.55
C MET A 38 8.72 2.05 -6.71
N ALA A 39 8.66 3.28 -6.23
CA ALA A 39 9.69 3.81 -5.33
C ALA A 39 9.82 2.95 -4.06
N THR A 40 8.70 2.60 -3.43
CA THR A 40 8.69 1.71 -2.25
C THR A 40 9.28 0.34 -2.58
N LEU A 41 8.87 -0.26 -3.71
CA LEU A 41 9.40 -1.54 -4.16
C LEU A 41 10.92 -1.48 -4.40
N THR A 42 11.40 -0.44 -5.06
CA THR A 42 12.84 -0.26 -5.30
C THR A 42 13.62 -0.12 -4.01
N LEU A 43 13.08 0.60 -3.02
CA LEU A 43 13.71 0.73 -1.71
C LEU A 43 13.80 -0.62 -0.99
N ALA A 44 12.73 -1.42 -1.02
CA ALA A 44 12.68 -2.72 -0.39
C ALA A 44 13.69 -3.71 -0.99
N ILE A 45 13.90 -3.66 -2.30
CA ILE A 45 14.88 -4.53 -2.99
C ILE A 45 16.32 -4.03 -2.77
N ALA A 46 16.54 -2.72 -2.83
CA ALA A 46 17.87 -2.14 -2.72
C ALA A 46 18.42 -2.13 -1.29
N TYR A 47 17.54 -2.02 -0.27
CA TYR A 47 17.92 -1.91 1.14
C TYR A 47 17.11 -2.91 1.99
N PRO A 48 17.45 -4.21 1.94
CA PRO A 48 16.83 -5.19 2.80
C PRO A 48 17.18 -4.91 4.27
N ASP A 49 16.18 -4.94 5.16
CA ASP A 49 16.38 -4.82 6.60
C ASP A 49 17.25 -6.00 7.10
N PRO A 50 18.41 -5.75 7.73
CA PRO A 50 19.29 -6.80 8.20
C PRO A 50 18.56 -7.73 9.17
N VAL A 51 18.76 -9.03 9.01
CA VAL A 51 18.18 -10.00 9.92
C VAL A 51 18.80 -9.82 11.31
N VAL A 52 17.97 -9.43 12.29
CA VAL A 52 18.37 -9.47 13.69
C VAL A 52 18.49 -10.94 14.07
N HIS A 53 19.70 -11.42 14.30
CA HIS A 53 19.93 -12.74 14.85
C HIS A 53 19.44 -12.74 16.31
N SER A 54 18.17 -13.07 16.53
CA SER A 54 17.72 -13.52 17.83
C SER A 54 18.37 -14.87 18.11
N THR A 55 18.98 -15.04 19.28
CA THR A 55 19.55 -16.32 19.76
C THR A 55 18.50 -17.44 19.91
N HIS A 56 17.25 -17.19 19.52
CA HIS A 56 16.24 -18.18 19.16
C HIS A 56 15.82 -17.88 17.71
N ALA A 57 16.25 -18.72 16.78
CA ALA A 57 15.93 -18.60 15.36
C ALA A 57 14.47 -19.01 15.12
N VAL A 58 13.61 -18.04 14.80
CA VAL A 58 12.34 -18.31 14.12
C VAL A 58 12.57 -18.02 12.65
N ASP A 59 12.85 -19.08 11.90
CA ASP A 59 13.01 -19.05 10.46
C ASP A 59 11.71 -18.57 9.80
N ARG A 60 11.74 -17.33 9.27
CA ARG A 60 10.63 -16.70 8.57
C ARG A 60 10.49 -17.18 7.12
N SER A 61 11.08 -18.33 6.76
CA SER A 61 10.93 -18.98 5.46
C SER A 61 9.66 -19.83 5.44
N GLY A 62 8.48 -19.22 5.51
CA GLY A 62 7.20 -19.82 5.05
C GLY A 62 6.79 -21.22 5.58
N VAL A 63 7.46 -21.78 6.58
CA VAL A 63 7.18 -23.11 7.17
C VAL A 63 6.78 -23.01 8.65
N ALA A 64 6.83 -21.81 9.24
CA ALA A 64 6.49 -21.57 10.65
C ALA A 64 4.98 -21.41 10.92
N ALA A 65 4.14 -22.25 10.34
CA ALA A 65 2.71 -22.32 10.72
C ALA A 65 2.49 -23.05 12.06
N ASP A 66 3.50 -23.76 12.57
CA ASP A 66 3.38 -24.63 13.75
C ASP A 66 3.68 -23.90 15.08
N GLU A 67 4.61 -22.93 15.11
CA GLU A 67 4.96 -22.21 16.35
C GLU A 67 3.94 -21.11 16.74
N VAL A 68 3.21 -20.56 15.78
CA VAL A 68 2.15 -19.56 16.06
C VAL A 68 0.96 -20.24 16.77
N ASP A 69 0.70 -21.51 16.47
CA ASP A 69 -0.33 -22.32 17.14
C ASP A 69 0.05 -22.59 18.60
N ASP A 70 1.34 -22.81 18.90
CA ASP A 70 1.82 -23.01 20.27
C ASP A 70 1.84 -21.72 21.11
N LEU A 71 2.16 -20.56 20.52
CA LEU A 71 1.97 -19.27 21.20
C LEU A 71 0.50 -18.94 21.41
N ALA A 72 -0.39 -19.29 20.46
CA ALA A 72 -1.84 -19.14 20.61
C ALA A 72 -2.43 -20.06 21.69
N LYS A 73 -1.73 -21.17 22.02
CA LYS A 73 -2.06 -22.07 23.14
C LYS A 73 -1.46 -21.66 24.48
N THR A 74 -0.58 -20.65 24.54
CA THR A 74 -0.12 -20.15 25.84
C THR A 74 -1.26 -19.42 26.56
N PRO A 75 -1.47 -19.66 27.87
CA PRO A 75 -2.63 -19.13 28.57
C PRO A 75 -2.59 -17.60 28.54
N ALA A 76 -3.66 -16.98 28.02
CA ALA A 76 -3.83 -15.54 27.85
C ALA A 76 -3.56 -14.71 29.13
N MET A 77 -3.56 -15.35 30.29
CA MET A 77 -3.19 -14.76 31.58
C MET A 77 -1.70 -14.40 31.70
N LYS A 78 -0.79 -15.07 30.98
CA LYS A 78 0.66 -14.81 31.08
C LYS A 78 1.07 -13.51 30.38
N ALA A 79 0.39 -13.17 29.28
CA ALA A 79 0.63 -11.93 28.53
C ALA A 79 0.19 -10.67 29.30
N ARG A 80 -0.88 -10.75 30.10
CA ARG A 80 -1.40 -9.62 30.87
C ARG A 80 -0.46 -9.14 31.99
N ASN A 81 0.33 -10.04 32.58
CA ASN A 81 1.26 -9.69 33.67
C ASN A 81 2.59 -9.10 33.18
N HIS A 82 2.99 -9.38 31.93
CA HIS A 82 4.25 -8.86 31.38
C HIS A 82 4.18 -7.37 30.99
N ALA A 83 3.02 -6.86 30.58
CA ALA A 83 2.83 -5.43 30.33
C ALA A 83 2.77 -4.59 31.62
N ALA A 84 2.43 -5.22 32.75
CA ALA A 84 2.33 -4.56 34.06
C ALA A 84 3.69 -4.46 34.79
N THR A 85 4.68 -5.28 34.41
CA THR A 85 6.04 -5.20 34.97
C THR A 85 6.88 -4.32 34.05
N GLY A 86 6.83 -3.00 34.27
CA GLY A 86 7.68 -2.04 33.60
C GLY A 86 9.16 -2.45 33.71
N GLY A 87 9.87 -2.38 32.58
CA GLY A 87 11.21 -2.91 32.39
C GLY A 87 12.12 -2.79 33.62
N GLN A 88 12.43 -3.94 34.20
CA GLN A 88 13.63 -4.11 35.01
C GLN A 88 14.53 -5.04 34.20
N ALA A 89 15.38 -4.42 33.39
CA ALA A 89 16.57 -5.04 32.86
C ALA A 89 17.46 -5.39 34.06
N ARG A 90 17.88 -6.65 34.15
CA ARG A 90 19.14 -6.96 34.83
C ARG A 90 20.25 -6.90 33.80
#